data_AF-A0A7X8YS06-F1
#
_entry.id   AF-A0A7X8YS06-F1
#
_cell.length_a   1.000
_cell.length_b   1.000
_cell.length_c   1.000
_cell.angle_alpha   90.00
_cell.angle_beta   90.00
_cell.angle_gamma   90.00
#
_symmetry.space_group_name_H-M   'P 1'
#
loop_
_entity.id
_entity.type
_entity.pdbx_description
1 polymer ?
#
loop_
_entity_poly.entity_id
_entity_poly.type
_entity_poly.pdbx_seq_one_letter_code
_entity_poly.pdbx_strand_id
1 'polypeptide(L)'
;MNGHLNDCLICDGKLEYLDAAEEMECVICHKKHLNNVRCINRHYICDECHSKSGAKIILEVCRTTDSKNPIEIMQKLMAKPFIHMHGPEHHILTGAALLAAYHNSGGQLDLNKALNEI
;
A
#
# COMPACT_ATOMS: atom_id res chain seq x y z
N MET A 1 24.87 -3.23 -2.76
CA MET A 1 23.49 -3.04 -2.32
C MET A 1 22.69 -4.23 -2.81
N ASN A 2 22.47 -5.23 -1.96
CA ASN A 2 21.77 -6.45 -2.35
C ASN A 2 20.29 -6.27 -2.04
N GLY A 3 19.53 -5.76 -3.00
CA GLY A 3 18.08 -5.68 -2.91
C GLY A 3 17.49 -7.09 -2.92
N HIS A 4 16.85 -7.49 -1.83
CA HIS A 4 16.04 -8.69 -1.79
C HIS A 4 14.75 -8.44 -2.61
N LEU A 5 14.76 -8.75 -3.91
CA LEU A 5 13.58 -8.71 -4.78
C LEU A 5 12.71 -9.96 -4.57
N ASN A 6 11.94 -9.96 -3.49
CA ASN A 6 10.76 -10.79 -3.33
C ASN A 6 9.56 -9.84 -3.39
N ASP A 7 8.96 -9.68 -4.57
CA ASP A 7 8.00 -8.58 -4.85
C ASP A 7 6.55 -9.06 -5.03
N CYS A 8 6.30 -10.36 -5.18
CA CYS A 8 4.93 -10.86 -5.36
C CYS A 8 4.16 -10.93 -4.02
N LEU A 9 3.07 -10.17 -3.89
CA LEU A 9 2.23 -10.12 -2.67
C LEU A 9 1.51 -11.44 -2.29
N ILE A 10 1.59 -12.48 -3.13
CA ILE A 10 0.93 -13.76 -2.91
C ILE A 10 1.90 -14.85 -2.44
N CYS A 11 3.15 -14.80 -2.90
CA CYS A 11 4.08 -15.91 -2.71
C CYS A 11 5.54 -15.48 -2.49
N ASP A 12 5.80 -14.18 -2.37
CA ASP A 12 7.12 -13.58 -2.23
C ASP A 12 8.09 -13.94 -3.37
N GLY A 13 7.58 -14.49 -4.48
CA GLY A 13 8.37 -14.84 -5.66
C GLY A 13 8.86 -13.61 -6.43
N LYS A 14 9.91 -13.79 -7.22
CA LYS A 14 10.42 -12.78 -8.15
C LYS A 14 9.39 -12.39 -9.21
N LEU A 15 9.46 -11.15 -9.66
CA LEU A 15 8.73 -10.69 -10.85
C LEU A 15 9.57 -10.95 -12.11
N GLU A 16 8.89 -11.34 -13.17
CA GLU A 16 9.40 -11.40 -14.53
C GLU A 16 8.77 -10.29 -15.37
N TYR A 17 9.62 -9.65 -16.18
CA TYR A 17 9.21 -8.65 -17.17
C TYR A 17 9.20 -9.34 -18.54
N LEU A 18 8.06 -9.32 -19.21
CA LEU A 18 7.84 -9.93 -20.52
C LEU A 18 8.20 -8.96 -21.64
N ASP A 19 8.66 -9.49 -22.77
CA ASP A 19 9.03 -8.69 -23.95
C ASP A 19 7.82 -7.99 -24.60
N ALA A 20 6.62 -8.54 -24.42
CA ALA A 20 5.36 -7.96 -24.86
C ALA A 20 4.31 -8.05 -23.74
N ALA A 21 3.40 -7.08 -23.71
CA ALA A 21 2.27 -7.14 -22.79
C ALA A 21 1.36 -8.33 -23.13
N GLU A 22 0.99 -9.10 -22.11
CA GLU A 22 0.05 -10.22 -22.20
C GLU A 22 -1.22 -9.88 -21.43
N GLU A 23 -2.34 -10.50 -21.82
CA GLU A 23 -3.56 -10.46 -21.01
C GLU A 23 -3.40 -11.35 -19.78
N MET A 24 -3.55 -10.76 -18.59
CA MET A 24 -3.40 -11.46 -17.31
C MET A 24 -4.62 -11.22 -16.43
N GLU A 25 -5.03 -12.24 -15.68
CA GLU A 25 -6.14 -12.16 -14.73
C GLU A 25 -5.62 -11.79 -13.34
N CYS A 26 -6.20 -10.74 -12.74
CA CYS A 26 -5.88 -10.34 -11.38
C CYS A 26 -6.39 -11.40 -10.40
N VAL A 27 -5.50 -11.93 -9.55
CA VAL A 27 -5.84 -12.97 -8.56
C VAL A 27 -6.79 -12.49 -7.45
N ILE A 28 -7.02 -11.18 -7.34
CA ILE A 28 -7.90 -10.57 -6.32
C ILE A 28 -9.28 -10.25 -6.88
N CYS A 29 -9.36 -9.57 -8.02
CA CYS A 29 -10.64 -9.12 -8.58
C CYS A 29 -11.12 -9.90 -9.80
N HIS A 30 -10.31 -10.85 -10.30
CA HIS A 30 -10.60 -11.68 -11.47
C HIS A 30 -10.84 -10.92 -12.79
N LYS A 31 -10.56 -9.61 -12.81
CA LYS A 31 -10.56 -8.82 -14.03
C LYS A 31 -9.28 -9.07 -14.82
N LYS A 32 -9.37 -8.99 -16.14
CA LYS A 32 -8.24 -9.13 -17.05
C LYS A 32 -7.66 -7.79 -17.43
N HIS A 33 -6.34 -7.70 -17.49
CA HIS A 33 -5.60 -6.50 -17.83
C HIS A 33 -4.40 -6.85 -18.72
N LEU A 34 -4.05 -5.94 -19.64
CA LEU A 34 -2.78 -6.00 -20.37
C LEU A 34 -1.66 -5.53 -19.45
N ASN A 35 -0.66 -6.37 -19.22
CA ASN A 35 0.52 -6.04 -18.45
C ASN A 35 1.74 -6.80 -19.00
N ASN A 36 2.93 -6.28 -18.80
CA ASN A 36 4.19 -6.95 -19.12
C ASN A 36 4.97 -7.38 -17.88
N VAL A 37 4.37 -7.35 -16.69
CA VAL A 37 5.00 -7.79 -15.43
C VAL A 37 4.11 -8.78 -14.71
N ARG A 38 4.67 -9.93 -14.31
CA ARG A 38 3.99 -10.90 -13.42
C ARG A 38 4.98 -11.62 -12.52
N CYS A 39 4.49 -12.31 -11.50
CA CYS A 39 5.32 -13.23 -10.75
C CYS A 39 5.73 -14.45 -11.59
N ILE A 40 6.91 -15.01 -11.37
CA ILE A 40 7.35 -16.30 -11.96
C ILE A 40 6.38 -17.47 -11.67
N ASN A 41 5.60 -17.36 -10.59
CA ASN A 41 4.53 -18.31 -10.24
C ASN A 41 3.17 -17.93 -10.86
N ARG A 42 3.18 -17.01 -11.84
CA ARG A 42 2.02 -16.52 -12.61
C ARG A 42 0.96 -15.75 -11.82
N HIS A 43 1.28 -15.29 -10.62
CA HIS A 43 0.44 -14.33 -9.91
C HIS A 43 0.53 -12.95 -10.56
N TYR A 44 -0.63 -12.32 -10.73
CA TYR A 44 -0.79 -10.95 -11.19
C TYR A 44 -1.82 -10.24 -10.31
N ILE A 45 -1.52 -9.01 -9.90
CA ILE A 45 -2.43 -8.14 -9.14
C ILE A 45 -2.50 -6.82 -9.89
N CYS A 46 -3.71 -6.40 -10.28
CA CYS A 46 -3.88 -5.13 -10.96
C CYS A 46 -3.66 -3.93 -10.02
N ASP A 47 -3.32 -2.77 -10.59
CA ASP A 47 -3.02 -1.54 -9.85
C ASP A 47 -4.14 -1.13 -8.87
N GLU A 48 -5.41 -1.36 -9.24
CA GLU A 48 -6.56 -1.09 -8.37
C GLU A 48 -6.54 -1.98 -7.12
N CYS A 49 -6.25 -3.27 -7.26
CA CYS A 49 -6.18 -4.20 -6.13
C CYS A 49 -4.90 -4.03 -5.32
N HIS A 50 -3.79 -3.69 -5.99
CA HIS A 50 -2.50 -3.38 -5.37
C HIS A 50 -2.63 -2.16 -4.45
N SER A 51 -3.15 -1.05 -4.98
CA SER A 51 -3.29 0.20 -4.22
C SER A 51 -4.33 0.13 -3.10
N LYS A 52 -5.47 -0.56 -3.33
CA LYS A 52 -6.55 -0.67 -2.32
C LYS A 52 -6.11 -1.38 -1.05
N SER A 53 -5.21 -2.36 -1.15
CA SER A 53 -4.78 -3.13 0.01
C SER A 53 -3.89 -2.31 0.95
N GLY A 54 -2.93 -1.54 0.40
CA GLY A 54 -2.12 -0.63 1.19
C GLY A 54 -2.89 0.57 1.75
N ALA A 55 -3.73 1.21 0.94
CA ALA A 55 -4.50 2.38 1.37
C ALA A 55 -5.47 2.08 2.51
N LYS A 56 -6.21 0.96 2.42
CA LYS A 56 -7.14 0.56 3.46
C LYS A 56 -6.43 0.40 4.81
N ILE A 57 -5.24 -0.21 4.82
CA ILE A 57 -4.51 -0.47 6.06
C ILE A 57 -3.92 0.81 6.63
N ILE A 58 -3.43 1.74 5.80
CA ILE A 58 -3.01 3.08 6.26
C ILE A 58 -4.16 3.75 7.00
N LEU A 59 -5.36 3.80 6.40
CA LEU A 59 -6.52 4.46 6.99
C LEU A 59 -6.97 3.77 8.28
N GLU A 60 -6.99 2.44 8.31
CA GLU A 60 -7.36 1.67 9.51
C GLU A 60 -6.40 1.91 10.69
N VAL A 61 -5.09 1.89 10.44
CA VAL A 61 -4.09 2.17 11.47
C VAL A 61 -4.19 3.62 11.94
N CYS A 62 -4.34 4.58 11.03
CA CYS A 62 -4.46 6.00 11.39
C CYS A 62 -5.74 6.30 12.19
N ARG A 63 -6.82 5.55 11.98
CA ARG A 63 -8.06 5.67 12.78
C ARG A 63 -7.91 5.14 14.21
N THR A 64 -7.02 4.18 14.44
CA THR A 64 -6.97 3.39 15.68
C THR A 64 -5.73 3.64 16.52
N THR A 65 -4.69 4.27 15.96
CA THR A 65 -3.47 4.61 16.69
C THR A 65 -3.71 5.75 17.68
N ASP A 66 -3.02 5.69 18.82
CA ASP A 66 -2.95 6.71 19.86
C ASP A 66 -1.64 7.51 19.82
N SER A 67 -0.71 7.17 18.92
CA SER A 67 0.57 7.89 18.81
C SER A 67 0.34 9.34 18.39
N LYS A 68 1.09 10.23 19.04
CA LYS A 68 1.14 11.67 18.72
C LYS A 68 2.31 12.01 17.79
N ASN A 69 3.09 11.01 17.39
CA ASN A 69 4.28 11.18 16.57
C ASN A 69 4.00 10.65 15.15
N PRO A 70 3.86 11.53 14.14
CA PRO A 70 3.57 11.08 12.78
C PRO A 70 4.69 10.22 12.19
N ILE A 71 5.95 10.43 12.61
CA ILE A 71 7.09 9.63 12.15
C ILE A 71 6.97 8.19 12.66
N GLU A 72 6.56 8.00 13.91
CA GLU A 72 6.36 6.67 14.50
C GLU A 72 5.24 5.91 13.77
N ILE A 73 4.12 6.58 13.51
CA ILE A 73 2.99 6.02 12.75
C ILE A 73 3.45 5.57 11.37
N MET A 74 4.18 6.44 10.65
CA MET A 74 4.71 6.12 9.33
C MET A 74 5.70 4.95 9.37
N GLN A 75 6.64 4.93 10.31
CA GLN A 75 7.62 3.84 10.42
C GLN A 75 6.94 2.50 10.68
N LYS A 76 5.92 2.46 11.54
CA LYS A 76 5.12 1.26 11.81
C LYS A 76 4.36 0.78 10.57
N LEU A 77 3.86 1.70 9.75
CA LEU A 77 3.17 1.40 8.49
C LEU A 77 4.14 0.94 7.40
N MET A 78 5.28 1.61 7.21
CA MET A 78 6.31 1.23 6.22
C MET A 78 6.99 -0.11 6.53
N ALA A 79 6.94 -0.57 7.78
CA ALA A 79 7.41 -1.91 8.16
C ALA A 79 6.42 -3.03 7.74
N LYS A 80 5.23 -2.68 7.23
CA LYS A 80 4.25 -3.65 6.78
C LYS A 80 4.56 -4.12 5.35
N PRO A 81 4.37 -5.42 5.04
CA PRO A 81 4.70 -5.98 3.72
C PRO A 81 3.88 -5.39 2.56
N PHE A 82 2.74 -4.75 2.84
CA PHE A 82 1.88 -4.14 1.83
C PHE A 82 2.14 -2.64 1.61
N ILE A 83 3.10 -2.03 2.34
CA ILE A 83 3.54 -0.65 2.14
C ILE A 83 4.94 -0.67 1.53
N HIS A 84 5.00 -0.57 0.21
CA HIS A 84 6.26 -0.70 -0.54
C HIS A 84 6.99 0.62 -0.58
N MET A 85 8.31 0.60 -0.40
CA MET A 85 9.14 1.82 -0.34
C MET A 85 8.92 2.83 -1.49
N HIS A 86 8.59 2.34 -2.68
CA HIS A 86 8.29 3.15 -3.88
C HIS A 86 6.85 2.97 -4.38
N GLY A 87 6.00 2.39 -3.55
CA GLY A 87 4.61 2.13 -3.89
C GLY A 87 3.73 3.37 -3.76
N PRO A 88 2.61 3.43 -4.51
CA PRO A 88 1.70 4.57 -4.50
C PRO A 88 1.07 4.81 -3.12
N GLU A 89 1.14 3.86 -2.20
CA GLU A 89 0.65 3.97 -0.82
C GLU A 89 1.30 5.13 -0.07
N HIS A 90 2.56 5.44 -0.39
CA HIS A 90 3.30 6.55 0.23
C HIS A 90 2.68 7.92 -0.05
N HIS A 91 1.87 8.07 -1.12
CA HIS A 91 1.24 9.32 -1.49
C HIS A 91 0.22 9.78 -0.43
N ILE A 92 -0.49 8.83 0.18
CA ILE A 92 -1.50 9.11 1.22
C ILE A 92 -0.96 8.89 2.64
N LEU A 93 0.08 8.06 2.80
CA LEU A 93 0.67 7.70 4.09
C LEU A 93 1.05 8.91 4.94
N THR A 94 1.75 9.88 4.33
CA THR A 94 2.26 11.06 5.03
C THR A 94 1.12 11.92 5.57
N GLY A 95 0.09 12.17 4.75
CA GLY A 95 -1.08 12.94 5.15
C GLY A 95 -1.88 12.25 6.25
N ALA A 96 -2.13 10.94 6.09
CA ALA A 96 -2.91 10.17 7.05
C ALA A 96 -2.23 10.10 8.43
N ALA A 97 -0.91 9.87 8.46
CA ALA A 97 -0.13 9.84 9.69
C ALA A 97 -0.11 11.20 10.40
N LEU A 98 0.01 12.30 9.65
CA LEU A 98 -0.02 13.65 10.21
C LEU A 98 -1.39 13.98 10.82
N LEU A 99 -2.48 13.66 10.14
CA LEU A 99 -3.84 13.90 10.64
C LEU A 99 -4.11 13.13 11.94
N ALA A 100 -3.71 11.85 11.99
CA ALA A 100 -3.85 11.02 13.19
C ALA A 100 -3.04 11.60 14.37
N ALA A 101 -1.76 11.93 14.14
CA ALA A 101 -0.91 12.52 15.18
C ALA A 101 -1.43 13.87 15.68
N TYR A 102 -1.92 14.72 14.79
CA TYR A 102 -2.50 16.01 15.13
C TYR A 102 -3.78 15.86 15.95
N HIS A 103 -4.71 14.99 15.53
CA HIS A 103 -5.91 14.66 16.32
C HIS A 103 -5.55 14.16 17.72
N ASN A 104 -4.62 13.21 17.82
CA ASN A 104 -4.18 12.63 19.10
C ASN A 104 -3.46 13.64 20.01
N SER A 105 -2.97 14.73 19.43
CA SER A 105 -2.37 15.86 20.16
C SER A 105 -3.39 16.89 20.65
N GLY A 106 -4.69 16.64 20.47
CA GLY A 106 -5.77 17.57 20.82
C GLY A 106 -6.17 18.52 19.68
N GLY A 107 -5.69 18.26 18.47
CA GLY A 107 -6.10 18.99 17.26
C GLY A 107 -7.59 18.83 16.99
N GLN A 108 -8.25 19.94 16.63
CA GLN A 108 -9.69 19.94 16.36
C GLN A 108 -9.96 19.52 14.92
N LEU A 109 -10.22 18.23 14.70
CA LEU A 109 -10.77 17.71 13.45
C LEU A 109 -11.64 16.48 13.68
N ASP A 110 -12.57 16.22 12.77
CA ASP A 110 -13.20 14.91 12.67
C ASP A 110 -12.23 13.97 11.93
N LEU A 111 -11.54 13.12 12.69
CA LEU A 111 -10.51 12.23 12.16
C LEU A 111 -11.04 11.30 11.06
N ASN A 112 -12.25 10.75 11.25
CA ASN A 112 -12.81 9.83 10.27
C ASN A 112 -13.15 10.53 8.97
N LYS A 113 -13.74 11.73 9.06
CA LYS A 113 -14.04 12.54 7.88
C LYS A 113 -12.75 12.95 7.15
N ALA A 114 -11.77 13.49 7.86
CA ALA A 114 -10.52 13.96 7.26
C ALA A 114 -9.73 12.83 6.57
N LEU A 115 -9.68 11.64 7.17
CA LEU A 115 -9.03 10.48 6.56
C LEU A 115 -9.74 9.96 5.30
N ASN A 116 -11.05 10.20 5.14
CA ASN A 116 -11.80 9.79 3.95
C ASN A 116 -11.65 10.78 2.77
N GLU A 117 -11.13 11.99 3.01
CA GLU A 117 -10.93 13.03 1.99
C GLU A 117 -9.49 13.04 1.44
N ILE A 118 -8.62 12.16 1.93
CA ILE A 118 -7.23 11.97 1.48
C ILE A 118 -7.14 11.19 0.16
#